data_AF-A0A9J2QAI5-F1
#
_entry.id   AF-A0A9J2QAI5-F1
#
_cell.length_a   1.000
_cell.length_b   1.000
_cell.length_c   1.000
_cell.angle_alpha   90.00
_cell.angle_beta   90.00
_cell.angle_gamma   90.00
#
_symmetry.space_group_name_H-M   'P 1'
#
loop_
_entity.id
_entity.type
_entity.pdbx_description
1 polymer ?
#
loop_
_entity_poly.entity_id
_entity_poly.type
_entity_poly.pdbx_seq_one_letter_code
_entity_poly.pdbx_strand_id
1 'polypeptide(L)'
;MWLLTAVILSLALSTQCFAGTRNLIAINEETWTDLLKGEWMVEFHAPWCPACKDLQKAWHAFADWSKDLNIKVAEVDVTVNPGLSGRFLVTALPTIYQ
;
A
#
# COMPACT_ATOMS: atom_id res chain seq x y z
N MET A 1 -42.97 -0.12 26.71
CA MET A 1 -42.88 -0.35 25.25
C MET A 1 -41.94 0.65 24.56
N TRP A 2 -40.82 1.02 25.17
CA TRP A 2 -39.78 1.92 24.61
C TRP A 2 -38.35 1.44 24.93
N LEU A 3 -38.21 0.26 25.55
CA LEU A 3 -36.92 -0.32 25.93
C LEU A 3 -36.45 -1.41 24.96
N LEU A 4 -37.38 -2.07 24.26
CA LEU A 4 -37.05 -3.12 23.28
C LEU A 4 -36.54 -2.55 21.94
N THR A 5 -36.88 -1.30 21.63
CA THR A 5 -36.42 -0.62 20.40
C THR A 5 -34.98 -0.12 20.51
N ALA A 6 -34.47 0.16 21.72
CA ALA A 6 -33.11 0.65 21.92
C ALA A 6 -32.04 -0.44 21.70
N VAL A 7 -32.37 -1.70 22.00
CA VAL A 7 -31.41 -2.83 21.88
C VAL A 7 -31.19 -3.23 20.42
N ILE A 8 -32.19 -3.03 19.55
CA ILE A 8 -32.11 -3.39 18.13
C ILE A 8 -31.27 -2.36 17.35
N LEU A 9 -31.24 -1.10 17.78
CA LEU A 9 -30.46 -0.04 17.13
C LEU A 9 -28.95 -0.13 17.39
N SER A 10 -28.54 -0.78 18.49
CA SER A 10 -27.12 -0.99 18.82
C SER A 10 -26.46 -2.14 18.06
N LEU A 11 -27.22 -3.06 17.46
CA LEU A 11 -26.64 -4.24 16.78
C LEU A 11 -26.26 -4.00 15.31
N ALA A 12 -26.66 -2.88 14.71
CA ALA A 12 -26.47 -2.60 13.28
C ALA A 12 -25.30 -1.66 12.96
N LEU A 13 -24.53 -1.18 13.96
CA LEU A 13 -23.44 -0.22 13.73
C LEU A 13 -22.03 -0.74 14.06
N SER A 14 -21.86 -2.05 14.05
CA SER A 14 -20.53 -2.66 14.01
C SER A 14 -20.40 -3.58 12.81
N THR A 15 -20.71 -3.08 11.61
CA THR A 15 -20.01 -3.56 10.41
C THR A 15 -18.55 -3.24 10.62
N GLN A 16 -17.82 -4.26 11.03
CA GLN A 16 -16.38 -4.23 11.21
C GLN A 16 -15.77 -3.64 9.94
N CYS A 17 -15.13 -2.49 10.09
CA CYS A 17 -14.23 -1.95 9.09
C CYS A 17 -13.14 -3.02 8.92
N PHE A 18 -13.09 -3.70 7.78
CA PHE A 18 -12.00 -4.60 7.44
C PHE A 18 -10.72 -3.75 7.39
N ALA A 19 -10.00 -3.68 8.50
CA ALA A 19 -8.59 -3.34 8.49
C ALA A 19 -7.88 -4.57 7.91
N GLY A 20 -7.87 -4.66 6.58
CA GLY A 20 -7.10 -5.66 5.84
C GLY A 20 -5.65 -5.65 6.31
N THR A 21 -5.09 -6.84 6.49
CA THR A 21 -3.69 -7.05 6.84
C THR A 21 -2.82 -6.39 5.78
N ARG A 22 -2.27 -5.20 6.05
CA ARG A 22 -1.49 -4.42 5.08
C ARG A 22 -0.29 -5.24 4.61
N ASN A 23 -0.39 -5.84 3.42
CA ASN A 23 0.70 -6.62 2.81
C ASN A 23 1.66 -5.77 1.97
N LEU A 24 1.66 -4.47 2.21
CA LEU A 24 2.53 -3.54 1.54
C LEU A 24 3.88 -3.47 2.24
N ILE A 25 4.93 -3.74 1.50
CA ILE A 25 6.30 -3.77 2.02
C ILE A 25 6.98 -2.44 1.69
N ALA A 26 7.35 -1.68 2.72
CA ALA A 26 8.16 -0.48 2.52
C ALA A 26 9.62 -0.87 2.26
N ILE A 27 10.14 -0.48 1.10
CA ILE A 27 11.53 -0.71 0.71
C ILE A 27 12.35 0.58 0.92
N ASN A 28 13.53 0.42 1.49
CA ASN A 28 14.45 1.52 1.78
C ASN A 28 15.87 1.21 1.28
N GLU A 29 16.79 2.15 1.50
CA GLU A 29 18.18 2.03 1.05
C GLU A 29 18.96 0.86 1.67
N GLU A 30 18.48 0.26 2.75
CA GLU A 30 19.09 -0.92 3.39
C GLU A 30 18.46 -2.23 2.86
N THR A 31 17.15 -2.22 2.60
CA THR A 31 16.35 -3.41 2.23
C THR A 31 16.12 -3.59 0.75
N TRP A 32 16.53 -2.66 -0.12
CA TRP A 32 16.31 -2.76 -1.58
C TRP A 32 16.86 -4.07 -2.20
N THR A 33 17.84 -4.71 -1.58
CA THR A 33 18.37 -6.01 -2.06
C THR A 33 17.33 -7.13 -2.03
N ASP A 34 16.25 -7.00 -1.26
CA ASP A 34 15.17 -7.98 -1.23
C ASP A 34 14.34 -7.98 -2.53
N LEU A 35 14.36 -6.87 -3.28
CA LEU A 35 13.78 -6.80 -4.62
C LEU A 35 14.47 -7.76 -5.61
N LEU A 36 15.68 -8.23 -5.31
CA LEU A 36 16.40 -9.22 -6.13
C LEU A 36 15.89 -10.66 -5.92
N LYS A 37 14.96 -10.87 -4.98
CA LYS A 37 14.52 -12.20 -4.54
C LYS A 37 13.02 -12.40 -4.79
N GLY A 38 12.71 -13.03 -5.92
CA GLY A 38 11.35 -13.35 -6.37
C GLY A 38 10.75 -12.24 -7.24
N GLU A 39 9.45 -12.34 -7.48
CA GLU A 39 8.72 -11.39 -8.32
C GLU A 39 8.16 -10.25 -7.49
N TRP A 40 8.41 -9.01 -7.94
CA TRP A 40 8.01 -7.81 -7.25
C TRP A 40 7.26 -6.85 -8.17
N MET A 41 6.45 -6.00 -7.56
CA MET A 41 5.98 -4.77 -8.16
C MET A 41 6.20 -3.65 -7.15
N VAL A 42 6.84 -2.58 -7.58
CA VAL A 42 7.33 -1.51 -6.69
C VAL A 42 6.82 -0.16 -7.15
N GLU A 43 6.08 0.55 -6.29
CA GLU A 43 5.69 1.94 -6.50
C GLU A 43 6.75 2.87 -5.90
N PHE A 44 7.25 3.80 -6.69
CA PHE A 44 8.02 4.95 -6.23
C PHE A 44 7.08 6.15 -6.13
N HIS A 45 6.95 6.69 -4.92
CA HIS A 45 5.97 7.74 -4.60
C HIS A 45 6.58 8.85 -3.73
N ALA A 46 5.83 9.95 -3.58
CA ALA A 46 6.13 11.00 -2.61
C ALA A 46 4.85 11.48 -1.91
N PRO A 47 4.90 11.86 -0.61
CA PRO A 47 3.72 12.24 0.16
C PRO A 47 3.07 13.58 -0.27
N TRP A 48 3.78 14.40 -1.05
CA TRP A 48 3.27 15.66 -1.59
C TRP A 48 2.66 15.50 -3.00
N CYS A 49 2.85 14.36 -3.64
CA CYS A 49 2.40 14.09 -5.02
C CYS A 49 0.91 13.72 -5.05
N PRO A 50 0.03 14.52 -5.69
CA PRO A 50 -1.41 14.23 -5.73
C PRO A 50 -1.75 12.93 -6.48
N ALA A 51 -1.14 12.70 -7.65
CA ALA A 51 -1.36 11.49 -8.43
C ALA A 51 -0.97 10.21 -7.67
N CYS A 52 0.06 10.30 -6.83
CA CYS A 52 0.50 9.21 -5.97
C CYS A 52 -0.56 8.90 -4.90
N LYS A 53 -1.13 9.94 -4.27
CA LYS A 53 -2.23 9.76 -3.28
C LYS A 53 -3.45 9.08 -3.89
N ASP A 54 -3.79 9.42 -5.13
CA ASP A 54 -4.91 8.81 -5.84
C ASP A 54 -4.65 7.32 -6.12
N LEU A 55 -3.40 6.95 -6.44
CA LEU A 55 -2.97 5.57 -6.69
C LEU A 55 -2.92 4.71 -5.42
N GLN A 56 -2.50 5.27 -4.29
CA GLN A 56 -2.21 4.54 -3.05
C GLN A 56 -3.34 3.62 -2.59
N LYS A 57 -4.60 4.03 -2.70
CA LYS A 57 -5.74 3.17 -2.34
C LYS A 57 -5.79 1.90 -3.20
N ALA A 58 -5.59 2.04 -4.51
CA ALA A 58 -5.58 0.90 -5.42
C ALA A 58 -4.32 0.05 -5.24
N TRP A 59 -3.18 0.68 -4.95
CA TRP A 59 -1.91 -0.01 -4.69
C TRP A 59 -1.98 -0.89 -3.43
N HIS A 60 -2.56 -0.37 -2.35
CA HIS A 60 -2.77 -1.13 -1.12
C HIS A 60 -3.72 -2.31 -1.34
N ALA A 61 -4.82 -2.08 -2.07
CA ALA A 61 -5.72 -3.16 -2.44
C ALA A 61 -5.02 -4.22 -3.29
N PHE A 62 -4.16 -3.80 -4.23
CA PHE A 62 -3.33 -4.70 -5.03
C PHE A 62 -2.41 -5.56 -4.18
N ALA A 63 -1.70 -4.97 -3.22
CA ALA A 63 -0.83 -5.69 -2.30
C ALA A 63 -1.57 -6.79 -1.51
N ASP A 64 -2.84 -6.56 -1.18
CA ASP A 64 -3.63 -7.53 -0.41
C ASP A 64 -3.97 -8.79 -1.21
N TRP A 65 -4.27 -8.68 -2.50
CA TRP A 65 -4.62 -9.84 -3.34
C TRP A 65 -3.45 -10.37 -4.19
N SER A 66 -2.34 -9.64 -4.32
CA SER A 66 -1.17 -10.06 -5.12
C SER A 66 -0.53 -11.38 -4.64
N LYS A 67 -0.81 -11.78 -3.40
CA LYS A 67 -0.40 -13.07 -2.82
C LYS A 67 -0.87 -14.26 -3.66
N ASP A 68 -2.08 -14.19 -4.22
CA ASP A 68 -2.65 -15.25 -5.04
C ASP A 68 -1.87 -15.42 -6.36
N LEU A 69 -1.15 -14.38 -6.78
CA LEU A 69 -0.27 -14.39 -7.95
C LEU A 69 1.20 -14.69 -7.61
N ASN A 70 1.54 -14.91 -6.34
CA ASN A 70 2.91 -15.01 -5.85
C ASN A 70 3.79 -13.79 -6.24
N ILE A 71 3.18 -12.61 -6.33
CA ILE A 71 3.86 -11.33 -6.57
C ILE A 71 3.87 -10.53 -5.27
N LYS A 72 5.04 -10.02 -4.89
CA LYS A 72 5.19 -9.14 -3.74
C LYS A 72 5.02 -7.69 -4.17
N VAL A 73 4.32 -6.89 -3.37
CA VAL A 73 4.05 -5.50 -3.69
C VAL A 73 4.73 -4.60 -2.66
N ALA A 74 5.49 -3.64 -3.16
CA ALA A 74 6.26 -2.72 -2.35
C ALA A 74 6.00 -1.26 -2.70
N GLU A 75 6.35 -0.39 -1.77
CA GLU A 75 6.41 1.05 -1.98
C GLU A 75 7.75 1.62 -1.54
N VAL A 76 8.18 2.69 -2.19
CA VAL A 76 9.39 3.45 -1.89
C VAL A 76 9.03 4.93 -1.85
N ASP A 77 9.14 5.54 -0.67
CA ASP A 77 9.08 6.99 -0.54
C ASP A 77 10.42 7.61 -0.98
N VAL A 78 10.41 8.28 -2.13
CA VAL A 78 11.62 8.90 -2.71
C VAL A 78 12.11 10.11 -1.92
N THR A 79 11.28 10.69 -1.05
CA THR A 79 11.66 11.87 -0.25
C THR A 79 12.61 11.51 0.89
N VAL A 80 12.55 10.27 1.37
CA VAL A 80 13.43 9.75 2.43
C VAL A 80 14.42 8.70 1.92
N ASN A 81 14.27 8.23 0.68
CA ASN A 81 15.20 7.30 0.00
C ASN A 81 15.71 7.87 -1.34
N PRO A 82 16.41 9.02 -1.34
CA PRO A 82 16.87 9.65 -2.58
C PRO A 82 17.86 8.78 -3.38
N GLY A 83 18.64 7.92 -2.71
CA GLY A 83 19.56 7.00 -3.37
C GLY A 83 18.86 5.96 -4.24
N LEU A 84 17.66 5.51 -3.83
CA LEU A 84 16.85 4.59 -4.64
C LEU A 84 16.30 5.27 -5.88
N SER A 85 15.93 6.55 -5.81
CA SER A 85 15.47 7.30 -6.99
C SER A 85 16.53 7.33 -8.09
N GLY A 86 17.78 7.61 -7.70
CA GLY A 86 18.91 7.59 -8.63
C GLY A 86 19.22 6.19 -9.15
N ARG A 87 19.21 5.18 -8.27
CA ARG A 87 19.51 3.78 -8.63
C ARG A 87 18.52 3.21 -9.63
N PHE A 88 17.23 3.50 -9.46
CA PHE A 88 16.16 3.02 -10.31
C PHE A 88 15.81 4.00 -11.45
N LEU A 89 16.54 5.11 -11.58
CA LEU A 89 16.31 6.14 -12.61
C LEU A 89 14.88 6.69 -12.60
N VAL A 90 14.33 6.91 -11.40
CA VAL A 90 13.01 7.50 -11.21
C VAL A 90 13.06 8.97 -11.60
N THR A 91 12.39 9.32 -12.70
CA THR A 91 12.36 10.70 -13.24
C THR A 91 11.01 11.38 -13.10
N ALA A 92 9.96 10.62 -12.78
CA ALA A 92 8.60 11.10 -12.58
C ALA A 92 7.91 10.30 -11.47
N LEU A 93 6.82 10.84 -10.93
CA LEU A 93 6.02 10.18 -9.90
C LEU A 93 4.53 10.18 -10.27
N PRO A 94 3.78 9.13 -9.89
CA PRO A 94 4.30 7.84 -9.41
C PRO A 94 5.02 7.09 -10.55
N THR A 95 6.03 6.29 -10.22
CA THR A 95 6.63 5.32 -11.16
C THR A 95 6.46 3.92 -10.61
N ILE A 96 6.10 2.97 -11.47
CA ILE A 96 5.95 1.55 -11.09
C ILE A 96 7.00 0.72 -11.84
N TYR A 97 7.73 -0.11 -11.11
CA TYR A 97 8.65 -1.12 -11.67
C TYR A 97 8.15 -2.54 -11.38
N GLN A 98 8.55 -3.47 -12.26
CA GLN A 98 8.42 -4.92 -12.12
C GLN A 98 9.81 -5.52 -11.91
#